data_AF-A0A525IMK7-F1
#
_entry.id   AF-A0A525IMK7-F1
#
_cell.length_a   1.000
_cell.length_b   1.000
_cell.length_c   1.000
_cell.angle_alpha   90.00
_cell.angle_beta   90.00
_cell.angle_gamma   90.00
#
_symmetry.space_group_name_H-M   'P 1'
#
loop_
_entity.id
_entity.type
_entity.pdbx_description
1 polymer ?
#
loop_
_entity_poly.entity_id
_entity_poly.type
_entity_poly.pdbx_seq_one_letter_code
_entity_poly.pdbx_strand_id
1 'polypeptide(L)' 'MTNLNNLSDGDLDQVSGGMSCGDAITLAGFYNGLAKVLGALGDAAGSSNASGKSQGVLTGACPSH' A
#
# COMPACT_ATOMS: atom_id res chain seq x y z
N MET A 1 0.17 -22.40 -26.88
CA MET A 1 0.10 -22.71 -25.44
C MET A 1 1.20 -21.91 -24.77
N THR A 2 0.87 -20.74 -24.21
CA THR A 2 1.86 -19.87 -23.58
C THR A 2 2.26 -20.49 -22.24
N ASN A 3 3.55 -20.78 -22.11
CA ASN A 3 4.13 -21.56 -21.02
C ASN A 3 4.29 -20.65 -19.80
N LEU A 4 3.45 -20.85 -18.77
CA LEU A 4 3.42 -20.07 -17.52
C LEU A 4 4.59 -20.38 -16.57
N ASN A 5 5.51 -21.27 -16.95
CA ASN A 5 6.61 -21.74 -16.10
C ASN A 5 7.92 -20.94 -16.25
N ASN A 6 7.88 -19.79 -16.93
CA ASN A 6 9.08 -18.95 -17.14
C ASN A 6 8.80 -17.47 -16.85
N LEU A 7 7.93 -17.19 -15.88
CA LEU A 7 7.84 -15.87 -15.27
C LEU A 7 8.84 -15.88 -14.12
N SER A 8 9.95 -15.16 -14.27
CA SER A 8 10.86 -14.91 -13.17
C SER A 8 10.10 -14.17 -12.07
N ASP A 9 10.47 -14.29 -10.80
CA ASP A 9 9.83 -13.53 -9.71
C ASP A 9 9.82 -12.01 -10.02
N GLY A 10 10.79 -11.53 -10.82
CA GLY A 10 10.82 -10.16 -11.33
C GLY A 10 9.76 -9.82 -12.39
N ASP A 11 9.28 -10.78 -13.17
CA ASP A 11 8.15 -10.59 -14.10
C ASP A 11 6.81 -10.65 -13.37
N LEU A 12 6.72 -11.42 -12.28
CA LEU A 12 5.60 -11.36 -11.35
C LEU A 12 5.58 -10.04 -10.59
N ASP A 13 6.75 -9.49 -10.21
CA ASP A 13 6.90 -8.15 -9.61
C ASP A 13 6.54 -7.01 -10.59
N GLN A 14 6.77 -7.23 -11.88
CA GLN A 14 6.47 -6.29 -12.97
C GLN A 14 5.01 -6.40 -13.47
N VAL A 15 4.38 -7.58 -13.40
CA VAL A 15 2.93 -7.79 -13.62
C VAL A 15 2.12 -7.44 -12.37
N SER A 16 2.69 -7.58 -11.16
CA SER A 16 2.24 -6.89 -9.94
C SER A 16 2.75 -5.45 -9.85
N GLY A 17 3.44 -5.00 -10.91
CA GLY A 17 3.93 -3.66 -11.26
C GLY A 17 3.96 -2.65 -10.13
N GLY A 18 4.86 -2.90 -9.18
CA GLY A 18 5.01 -2.23 -7.90
C GLY A 18 4.68 -0.75 -7.90
N MET A 19 3.76 -0.40 -7.00
CA MET A 19 3.54 0.97 -6.57
C MET A 19 4.91 1.57 -6.21
N SER A 20 5.36 2.55 -7.00
CA SER A 20 6.65 3.19 -6.74
C SER A 20 6.63 3.77 -5.33
N CYS A 21 7.77 3.81 -4.64
CA CYS A 21 7.80 4.34 -3.28
C CYS A 21 7.18 5.76 -3.18
N GLY A 22 7.27 6.58 -4.24
CA GLY A 22 6.55 7.86 -4.34
C GLY A 22 5.01 7.74 -4.39
N ASP A 23 4.48 6.77 -5.12
CA ASP A 23 3.03 6.47 -5.14
C ASP A 23 2.56 5.89 -3.81
N ALA A 24 3.40 5.07 -3.17
CA ALA A 24 3.14 4.51 -1.84
C ALA A 24 3.09 5.60 -0.75
N ILE A 25 4.00 6.58 -0.80
CA ILE A 25 3.96 7.76 0.07
C ILE A 25 2.67 8.56 -0.14
N THR A 26 2.28 8.75 -1.41
CA THR A 26 1.04 9.47 -1.75
C THR A 26 -0.18 8.73 -1.22
N LEU A 27 -0.26 7.42 -1.44
CA LEU A 27 -1.37 6.59 -0.97
C LEU A 27 -1.42 6.49 0.56
N ALA A 28 -0.26 6.38 1.22
CA ALA A 28 -0.15 6.45 2.67
C ALA A 28 -0.64 7.81 3.22
N GLY A 29 -0.32 8.90 2.54
CA GLY A 29 -0.85 10.23 2.85
C GLY A 29 -2.40 10.27 2.83
N PHE A 30 -3.02 9.66 1.81
CA PHE A 30 -4.48 9.53 1.74
C PHE A 30 -5.05 8.71 2.89
N TYR A 31 -4.46 7.56 3.21
CA TYR A 31 -4.91 6.72 4.32
C TYR A 31 -4.76 7.42 5.68
N ASN A 32 -3.70 8.20 5.88
CA ASN A 32 -3.49 8.98 7.10
C ASN A 32 -4.49 10.16 7.20
N GLY A 33 -4.78 10.83 6.08
CA GLY A 33 -5.83 11.85 6.02
C GLY A 33 -7.21 11.27 6.34
N LEU A 34 -7.52 10.11 5.75
CA LEU A 34 -8.74 9.36 6.01
C LEU A 34 -8.82 8.95 7.48
N ALA A 35 -7.72 8.47 8.06
CA ALA A 35 -7.66 8.13 9.48
C ALA A 35 -8.00 9.32 10.40
N LYS A 36 -7.48 10.51 10.10
CA LYS A 36 -7.80 11.73 10.85
C LYS A 36 -9.27 12.12 10.73
N VAL A 37 -9.85 12.04 9.52
CA VAL A 37 -11.26 12.34 9.29
C VAL A 37 -12.15 11.35 10.05
N LEU A 38 -11.86 10.04 9.96
CA LEU A 38 -12.63 9.03 10.68
C LEU A 38 -12.49 9.18 12.20
N GLY A 39 -11.29 9.49 12.69
CA GLY A 39 -11.08 9.78 14.11
C GLY A 39 -11.87 10.99 14.60
N ALA A 40 -11.92 12.08 13.80
CA ALA A 40 -12.72 13.25 14.09
C ALA A 40 -14.24 12.98 14.04
N LEU A 41 -14.67 12.01 13.24
CA LEU A 41 -16.06 11.56 13.14
C LEU A 41 -16.46 10.61 14.29
N GLY A 42 -15.53 10.21 15.15
CA GLY A 42 -15.74 9.25 16.23
C GLY A 42 -15.59 7.79 15.81
N ASP A 43 -15.22 7.52 14.56
CA ASP A 43 -14.95 6.17 14.05
C ASP A 43 -13.49 5.78 14.31
N ALA A 44 -13.21 5.39 15.56
CA ALA A 44 -11.88 4.97 16.00
C ALA A 44 -11.40 3.68 15.30
N ALA A 45 -12.33 2.77 14.96
CA ALA A 45 -12.00 1.49 14.33
C ALA A 45 -11.53 1.68 12.89
N GLY A 46 -12.27 2.45 12.10
CA GLY A 46 -11.90 2.78 10.73
C GLY A 46 -10.69 3.71 10.66
N SER A 47 -10.50 4.61 11.64
CA SER A 47 -9.27 5.40 11.77
C SER A 47 -8.03 4.53 11.96
N SER A 48 -8.12 3.56 12.87
CA SER A 48 -7.04 2.62 13.15
C SER A 48 -6.76 1.71 11.94
N ASN A 49 -7.81 1.25 11.27
CA ASN A 49 -7.71 0.39 10.09
C ASN A 49 -7.07 1.14 8.89
N ALA A 50 -7.44 2.41 8.68
CA ALA A 50 -6.83 3.25 7.66
C ALA A 50 -5.35 3.55 7.99
N SER A 51 -5.02 3.82 9.25
CA SER A 51 -3.63 3.99 9.70
C SER A 51 -2.78 2.73 9.47
N GLY A 52 -3.33 1.55 9.79
CA GLY A 52 -2.66 0.28 9.52
C GLY A 52 -2.43 0.03 8.04
N LYS A 53 -3.39 0.39 7.18
CA LYS A 53 -3.24 0.32 5.71
C LYS A 53 -2.15 1.27 5.20
N SER A 54 -2.08 2.49 5.74
CA SER A 54 -1.00 3.45 5.43
C SER A 54 0.38 2.84 5.70
N GLN A 55 0.56 2.25 6.88
CA GLN A 55 1.84 1.64 7.25
C GLN A 55 2.15 0.40 6.42
N GLY A 56 1.18 -0.48 6.18
CA GLY A 56 1.38 -1.68 5.36
C GLY A 56 1.78 -1.37 3.92
N VAL A 57 1.22 -0.31 3.32
CA VAL A 57 1.62 0.17 1.99
C VAL A 57 3.06 0.70 2.00
N LEU A 58 3.43 1.49 3.01
CA LEU A 58 4.81 2.00 3.15
C LEU A 58 5.82 0.86 3.38
N THR A 59 5.52 -0.09 4.26
CA THR A 59 6.43 -1.22 4.53
C THR A 59 6.56 -2.15 3.31
N GLY A 60 5.46 -2.36 2.57
CA GLY A 60 5.47 -3.21 1.38
C GLY A 60 6.18 -2.59 0.17
N ALA A 61 6.06 -1.27 -0.02
CA ALA A 61 6.59 -0.58 -1.20
C ALA A 61 7.89 0.23 -0.93
N CYS A 62 8.21 0.54 0.32
CA CYS A 62 9.39 1.27 0.74
C CYS A 62 10.10 0.54 1.92
N PRO A 63 10.76 -0.61 1.68
CA PRO A 63 11.38 -1.40 2.74
C PRO A 63 12.61 -0.75 3.41
N SER A 64 13.08 0.40 2.92
CA SER A 64 14.25 1.11 3.43
C SER A 64 13.92 2.40 4.20
N HIS A 65 12.71 2.53 4.73
CA HIS A 65 12.27 3.72 5.48
C HIS A 65 11.84 3.41 6.92
#